data_AF-A0A3M9N8N3-F1
#
_entry.id   AF-A0A3M9N8N3-F1
#
_cell.length_a   1.000
_cell.length_b   1.000
_cell.length_c   1.000
_cell.angle_alpha   90.00
_cell.angle_beta   90.00
_cell.angle_gamma   90.00
#
_symmetry.space_group_name_H-M   'P 1'
#
loop_
_entity.id
_entity.type
_entity.pdbx_description
1 polymer ?
#
loop_
_entity_poly.entity_id
_entity_poly.type
_entity_poly.pdbx_seq_one_letter_code
_entity_poly.pdbx_strand_id
1 'polypeptide(L)'
;MNRSGFLKRLVGIPGLGFLSIAQVAASQKVFLLQSFVAGFRFYKGMELLPHMQEQDIVELRRQPDNEHDEFAVAVYWQQEMIGYLPAASSEVSARLMDAKALPLVGIITHLQRDAQPWENVAVAVYFLKDGSVPEYLTKVEPPVYTTIHKKDKTKKNTIPDVLEYEERIIALDGIADEAAKAYFTKYYQKHRMQIGGRTYVKVPDDGIYTYMYEVESLDWITADDGKKYLEFVFN
;
A
#
# COMPACT_ATOMS: atom_id res chain seq x y z
N MET A 1 7.89 14.11 -8.90
CA MET A 1 7.33 13.27 -9.98
C MET A 1 8.00 13.64 -11.29
N ASN A 2 8.65 12.69 -11.99
CA ASN A 2 9.30 12.95 -13.27
C ASN A 2 8.29 12.88 -14.41
N ARG A 3 8.25 13.91 -15.26
CA ARG A 3 7.32 14.06 -16.40
C ARG A 3 7.35 12.85 -17.37
N SER A 4 8.44 12.10 -17.40
CA SER A 4 8.62 10.92 -18.26
C SER A 4 7.87 9.66 -17.79
N GLY A 5 7.57 9.52 -16.50
CA GLY A 5 6.80 8.38 -15.98
C GLY A 5 5.31 8.48 -16.31
N PHE A 6 4.80 9.71 -16.38
CA PHE A 6 3.40 10.01 -16.70
C PHE A 6 3.04 9.65 -18.15
N LEU A 7 3.90 9.99 -19.12
CA LEU A 7 3.65 9.70 -20.54
C LEU A 7 3.67 8.20 -20.90
N LYS A 8 4.48 7.38 -20.21
CA LYS A 8 4.59 5.95 -20.52
C LYS A 8 3.35 5.14 -20.15
N ARG A 9 2.51 5.63 -19.24
CA ARG A 9 1.31 4.92 -18.73
C ARG A 9 0.03 5.16 -19.54
N LEU A 10 0.05 6.06 -20.52
CA LEU A 10 -1.11 6.38 -21.39
C LEU A 10 -1.17 5.56 -22.68
N VAL A 11 -0.10 4.83 -23.03
CA VAL A 11 -0.06 4.00 -24.24
C VAL A 11 -0.77 2.67 -23.95
N GLY A 12 -2.06 2.56 -24.27
CA GLY A 12 -2.78 1.27 -24.26
C GLY A 12 -4.12 1.20 -23.52
N ILE A 13 -4.77 2.34 -23.24
CA ILE A 13 -6.14 2.37 -22.67
C ILE A 13 -7.17 2.46 -23.80
N PRO A 14 -7.89 1.38 -24.17
CA PRO A 14 -9.00 1.45 -25.11
C PRO A 14 -10.23 2.07 -24.43
N GLY A 15 -10.48 3.36 -24.66
CA GLY A 15 -11.60 4.08 -24.03
C GLY A 15 -11.39 5.58 -23.88
N LEU A 16 -10.13 6.04 -23.94
CA LEU A 16 -9.80 7.46 -24.16
C LEU A 16 -10.01 7.80 -25.64
N GLY A 17 -11.26 8.03 -26.04
CA GLY A 17 -11.56 8.61 -27.33
C GLY A 17 -10.77 9.92 -27.53
N PHE A 18 -9.93 9.96 -28.57
CA PHE A 18 -9.40 11.17 -29.21
C PHE A 18 -8.54 12.16 -28.40
N LEU A 19 -7.91 11.77 -27.29
CA LEU A 19 -6.91 12.65 -26.64
C LEU A 19 -5.49 12.11 -26.81
N SER A 20 -4.67 12.87 -27.53
CA SER A 20 -3.23 12.63 -27.62
C SER A 20 -2.59 12.77 -26.24
N ILE A 21 -1.52 12.01 -25.98
CA ILE A 21 -0.72 12.11 -24.74
C ILE A 21 -0.25 13.56 -24.49
N ALA A 22 -0.02 14.32 -25.56
CA ALA A 22 0.31 15.74 -25.50
C ALA A 22 -0.85 16.61 -24.97
N GLN A 23 -2.10 16.33 -25.37
CA GLN A 23 -3.28 17.02 -24.83
C GLN A 23 -3.49 16.69 -23.36
N VAL A 24 -3.41 15.41 -22.97
CA VAL A 24 -3.54 15.01 -21.55
C VAL A 24 -2.45 15.63 -20.67
N ALA A 25 -1.23 15.80 -21.19
CA ALA A 25 -0.14 16.46 -20.48
C ALA A 25 -0.28 18.00 -20.40
N ALA A 26 -1.02 18.62 -21.33
CA ALA A 26 -1.23 20.07 -21.39
C ALA A 26 -2.51 20.53 -20.67
N SER A 27 -3.51 19.66 -20.54
CA SER A 27 -4.77 19.98 -19.88
C SER A 27 -4.63 19.96 -18.35
N GLN A 28 -5.36 20.85 -17.69
CA GLN A 28 -5.52 20.86 -16.25
C GLN A 28 -6.59 19.85 -15.82
N LYS A 29 -6.41 19.28 -14.62
CA LYS A 29 -7.34 18.32 -14.02
C LYS A 29 -8.29 19.08 -13.12
N VAL A 30 -9.58 19.00 -13.41
CA VAL A 30 -10.64 19.58 -12.57
C VAL A 30 -11.26 18.45 -11.75
N PHE A 31 -11.13 18.54 -10.43
CA PHE A 31 -11.64 17.57 -9.47
C PHE A 31 -13.17 17.48 -9.52
N LEU A 32 -13.69 16.25 -9.52
CA LEU A 32 -15.12 15.97 -9.48
C LEU A 32 -15.51 15.21 -8.21
N LEU A 33 -14.79 14.13 -7.93
CA LEU A 33 -15.14 13.18 -6.89
C LEU A 33 -13.87 12.49 -6.37
N GLN A 34 -13.84 12.18 -5.09
CA GLN A 34 -12.96 11.17 -4.53
C GLN A 34 -13.78 10.14 -3.76
N SER A 35 -13.44 8.87 -3.91
CA SER A 35 -14.04 7.79 -3.14
C SER A 35 -13.06 6.63 -2.97
N PHE A 36 -13.33 5.75 -2.00
CA PHE A 36 -12.75 4.42 -2.04
C PHE A 36 -13.32 3.61 -3.21
N VAL A 37 -12.58 2.61 -3.68
CA VAL A 37 -13.05 1.67 -4.70
C VAL A 37 -14.01 0.66 -4.07
N ALA A 38 -15.27 0.71 -4.47
CA ALA A 38 -16.28 -0.23 -4.00
C ALA A 38 -16.04 -1.62 -4.60
N GLY A 39 -16.32 -2.65 -3.81
CA GLY A 39 -16.15 -4.04 -4.24
C GLY A 39 -14.71 -4.50 -4.44
N PHE A 40 -13.71 -3.72 -3.99
CA PHE A 40 -12.28 -3.98 -4.25
C PHE A 40 -11.81 -5.42 -3.96
N ARG A 41 -12.34 -6.01 -2.88
CA ARG A 41 -12.04 -7.41 -2.48
C ARG A 41 -12.64 -8.50 -3.37
N PHE A 42 -13.65 -8.19 -4.18
CA PHE A 42 -14.38 -9.15 -5.00
C PHE A 42 -13.85 -9.24 -6.44
N TYR A 43 -12.90 -8.38 -6.79
CA TYR A 43 -12.25 -8.34 -8.10
C TYR A 43 -10.73 -8.51 -7.94
N LYS A 44 -9.95 -8.20 -8.98
CA LYS A 44 -8.48 -8.31 -8.98
C LYS A 44 -7.78 -7.32 -8.05
N GLY A 45 -8.53 -6.46 -7.34
CA GLY A 45 -7.99 -5.41 -6.48
C GLY A 45 -6.96 -5.90 -5.46
N MET A 46 -7.30 -6.93 -4.66
CA MET A 46 -6.39 -7.44 -3.61
C MET A 46 -5.12 -8.09 -4.17
N GLU A 47 -5.24 -8.81 -5.29
CA GLU A 47 -4.11 -9.44 -5.99
C GLU A 47 -3.13 -8.39 -6.52
N LEU A 48 -3.66 -7.27 -7.03
CA LEU A 48 -2.88 -6.22 -7.69
C LEU A 48 -2.40 -5.11 -6.75
N LEU A 49 -2.98 -4.99 -5.54
CA LEU A 49 -2.66 -3.95 -4.56
C LEU A 49 -1.16 -3.77 -4.25
N PRO A 50 -0.32 -4.83 -4.15
CA PRO A 50 1.11 -4.66 -3.95
C PRO A 50 1.82 -3.90 -5.08
N HIS A 51 1.26 -3.93 -6.29
CA HIS A 51 1.85 -3.32 -7.48
C HIS A 51 1.34 -1.90 -7.77
N MET A 52 0.29 -1.46 -7.08
CA MET A 52 -0.28 -0.13 -7.24
C MET A 52 0.58 0.94 -6.56
N GLN A 53 0.62 2.12 -7.19
CA GLN A 53 1.24 3.33 -6.65
C GLN A 53 0.24 4.48 -6.67
N GLU A 54 0.39 5.41 -5.72
CA GLU A 54 -0.31 6.70 -5.83
C GLU A 54 0.10 7.39 -7.13
N GLN A 55 -0.83 8.17 -7.70
CA GLN A 55 -0.72 8.77 -9.03
C GLN A 55 -0.81 7.78 -10.21
N ASP A 56 -1.04 6.50 -9.97
CA ASP A 56 -1.43 5.57 -11.02
C ASP A 56 -2.77 6.00 -11.65
N ILE A 57 -2.85 5.87 -12.97
CA ILE A 57 -4.08 6.14 -13.71
C ILE A 57 -4.98 4.92 -13.60
N VAL A 58 -6.27 5.17 -13.38
CA VAL A 58 -7.32 4.15 -13.51
C VAL A 58 -8.25 4.55 -14.65
N GLU A 59 -8.70 3.55 -15.39
CA GLU A 59 -9.70 3.69 -16.43
C GLU A 59 -11.09 3.55 -15.82
N LEU A 60 -12.00 4.43 -16.23
CA LEU A 60 -13.41 4.39 -15.85
C LEU A 60 -14.21 3.86 -17.03
N ARG A 61 -14.94 2.75 -16.84
CA ARG A 61 -15.80 2.16 -17.86
C ARG A 61 -17.24 2.18 -17.41
N ARG A 62 -18.11 2.76 -18.23
CA ARG A 62 -19.56 2.76 -17.98
C ARG A 62 -20.13 1.35 -18.20
N GLN A 63 -21.01 0.90 -17.31
CA GLN A 63 -21.76 -0.35 -17.42
C GLN A 63 -23.27 -0.09 -17.28
N PRO A 64 -23.94 0.48 -18.31
CA PRO A 64 -25.37 0.82 -18.23
C PRO A 64 -26.30 -0.40 -18.03
N ASP A 65 -25.86 -1.58 -18.48
CA ASP A 65 -26.63 -2.83 -18.39
C ASP A 65 -26.37 -3.61 -17.09
N ASN A 66 -25.80 -2.97 -16.06
CA ASN A 66 -25.58 -3.60 -14.76
C ASN A 66 -26.91 -3.85 -14.05
N GLU A 67 -27.16 -5.10 -13.65
CA GLU A 67 -28.43 -5.53 -13.06
C GLU A 67 -28.74 -4.90 -11.68
N HIS A 68 -27.74 -4.33 -11.01
CA HIS A 68 -27.86 -3.79 -9.66
C HIS A 68 -27.83 -2.26 -9.60
N ASP A 69 -27.16 -1.60 -10.54
CA ASP A 69 -26.95 -0.15 -10.54
C ASP A 69 -26.87 0.41 -11.98
N GLU A 70 -27.91 1.14 -12.41
CA GLU A 70 -27.96 1.79 -13.74
C GLU A 70 -26.87 2.87 -13.94
N PHE A 71 -26.26 3.33 -12.86
CA PHE A 71 -25.17 4.30 -12.86
C PHE A 71 -23.80 3.64 -12.62
N ALA A 72 -23.68 2.33 -12.77
CA ALA A 72 -22.45 1.61 -12.53
C ALA A 72 -21.29 2.13 -13.41
N VAL A 73 -20.21 2.54 -12.72
CA VAL A 73 -18.93 2.93 -13.34
C VAL A 73 -17.84 2.02 -12.77
N ALA A 74 -17.39 1.08 -13.60
CA ALA A 74 -16.34 0.14 -13.26
C ALA A 74 -14.97 0.83 -13.32
N VAL A 75 -14.10 0.49 -12.38
CA VAL A 75 -12.76 1.03 -12.22
C VAL A 75 -11.76 -0.06 -12.60
N TYR A 76 -10.87 0.26 -13.53
CA TYR A 76 -9.84 -0.64 -14.06
C TYR A 76 -8.45 -0.07 -13.81
N TRP A 77 -7.52 -0.91 -13.36
CA TRP A 77 -6.11 -0.59 -13.27
C TRP A 77 -5.31 -1.56 -14.15
N GLN A 78 -4.52 -1.03 -15.08
CA GLN A 78 -3.80 -1.83 -16.08
C GLN A 78 -4.69 -2.87 -16.79
N GLN A 79 -5.88 -2.44 -17.27
CA GLN A 79 -6.88 -3.28 -17.95
C GLN A 79 -7.57 -4.34 -17.08
N GLU A 80 -7.17 -4.49 -15.82
CA GLU A 80 -7.81 -5.39 -14.86
C GLU A 80 -8.85 -4.64 -14.03
N MET A 81 -10.03 -5.25 -13.89
CA MET A 81 -11.10 -4.66 -13.10
C MET A 81 -10.75 -4.76 -11.62
N ILE A 82 -10.74 -3.63 -10.92
CA ILE A 82 -10.43 -3.56 -9.49
C ILE A 82 -11.64 -3.21 -8.64
N GLY A 83 -12.77 -2.83 -9.23
CA GLY A 83 -14.02 -2.56 -8.53
C GLY A 83 -14.88 -1.51 -9.24
N TYR A 84 -15.63 -0.72 -8.47
CA TYR A 84 -16.52 0.32 -8.96
C TYR A 84 -16.35 1.63 -8.19
N LEU A 85 -16.82 2.73 -8.78
CA LEU A 85 -17.22 3.89 -7.99
C LEU A 85 -18.43 3.50 -7.11
N PRO A 86 -18.51 3.96 -5.85
CA PRO A 86 -19.66 3.64 -5.00
C PRO A 86 -20.97 4.17 -5.60
N ALA A 87 -22.01 3.34 -5.59
CA ALA A 87 -23.33 3.66 -6.15
C ALA A 87 -23.92 4.98 -5.63
N ALA A 88 -23.65 5.32 -4.35
CA ALA A 88 -24.10 6.57 -3.74
C ALA A 88 -23.49 7.85 -4.36
N SER A 89 -22.47 7.71 -5.22
CA SER A 89 -21.69 8.82 -5.78
C SER A 89 -21.38 8.68 -7.27
N SER A 90 -21.74 7.57 -7.90
CA SER A 90 -21.40 7.26 -9.30
C SER A 90 -22.25 8.03 -10.32
N GLU A 91 -23.46 8.44 -9.95
CA GLU A 91 -24.47 9.03 -10.86
C GLU A 91 -23.95 10.21 -11.69
N VAL A 92 -23.23 11.15 -11.08
CA VAL A 92 -22.71 12.32 -11.81
C VAL A 92 -21.69 11.90 -12.86
N SER A 93 -20.72 11.04 -12.49
CA SER A 93 -19.73 10.52 -13.43
C SER A 93 -20.38 9.73 -14.55
N ALA A 94 -21.36 8.88 -14.21
CA ALA A 94 -22.14 8.08 -15.13
C ALA A 94 -22.85 8.94 -16.19
N ARG A 95 -23.61 9.95 -15.78
CA ARG A 95 -24.32 10.86 -16.68
C ARG A 95 -23.36 11.66 -17.57
N LEU A 96 -22.22 12.11 -17.04
CA LEU A 96 -21.20 12.82 -17.81
C LEU A 96 -20.58 11.92 -18.90
N MET A 97 -20.34 10.64 -18.59
CA MET A 97 -19.83 9.66 -19.54
C MET A 97 -20.86 9.35 -20.64
N ASP A 98 -22.13 9.16 -20.28
CA ASP A 98 -23.22 8.89 -21.24
C ASP A 98 -23.43 10.04 -22.21
N ALA A 99 -23.42 11.26 -21.70
CA ALA A 99 -23.53 12.47 -22.50
C ALA A 99 -22.28 12.72 -23.37
N LYS A 100 -21.18 11.98 -23.14
CA LYS A 100 -19.86 12.24 -23.72
C LYS A 100 -19.44 13.70 -23.55
N ALA A 101 -19.88 14.31 -22.46
CA ALA A 101 -19.76 15.75 -22.24
C ALA A 101 -18.33 16.16 -21.92
N LEU A 102 -17.61 15.30 -21.18
CA LEU A 102 -16.27 15.59 -20.67
C LEU A 102 -15.38 14.34 -20.69
N PRO A 103 -14.09 14.47 -21.04
CA PRO A 103 -13.11 13.40 -20.91
C PRO A 103 -12.75 13.20 -19.43
N LEU A 104 -13.24 12.11 -18.85
CA LEU A 104 -12.94 11.77 -17.45
C LEU A 104 -11.65 10.96 -17.34
N VAL A 105 -10.88 11.22 -16.27
CA VAL A 105 -9.70 10.45 -15.90
C VAL A 105 -9.76 10.11 -14.41
N GLY A 106 -9.47 8.85 -14.07
CA GLY A 106 -9.32 8.41 -12.69
C GLY A 106 -7.85 8.33 -12.29
N ILE A 107 -7.55 8.64 -11.03
CA ILE A 107 -6.21 8.54 -10.46
C ILE A 107 -6.28 7.94 -9.07
N ILE A 108 -5.40 7.00 -8.74
CA ILE A 108 -5.20 6.52 -7.37
C ILE A 108 -4.60 7.67 -6.54
N THR A 109 -5.33 8.15 -5.55
CA THR A 109 -4.88 9.24 -4.69
C THR A 109 -4.26 8.75 -3.41
N HIS A 110 -4.77 7.64 -2.85
CA HIS A 110 -4.30 7.10 -1.58
C HIS A 110 -4.31 5.58 -1.61
N LEU A 111 -3.26 4.99 -1.03
CA LEU A 111 -3.14 3.55 -0.81
C LEU A 111 -2.87 3.27 0.66
N GLN A 112 -3.70 2.43 1.28
CA GLN A 112 -3.48 1.96 2.64
C GLN A 112 -3.62 0.45 2.70
N ARG A 113 -2.48 -0.25 2.66
CA ARG A 113 -2.43 -1.72 2.59
C ARG A 113 -2.85 -2.39 3.89
N ASP A 114 -2.68 -1.70 5.01
CA ASP A 114 -3.01 -2.24 6.35
C ASP A 114 -4.47 -1.99 6.77
N ALA A 115 -5.24 -1.23 5.97
CA ALA A 115 -6.65 -1.00 6.23
C ALA A 115 -7.50 -2.19 5.75
N GLN A 116 -8.79 -2.18 6.12
CA GLN A 116 -9.72 -3.15 5.58
C GLN A 116 -9.87 -3.00 4.06
N PRO A 117 -10.26 -4.05 3.33
CA PRO A 117 -10.26 -4.05 1.87
C PRO A 117 -11.05 -2.92 1.19
N TRP A 118 -12.13 -2.46 1.83
CA TRP A 118 -12.97 -1.36 1.32
C TRP A 118 -12.36 0.03 1.53
N GLU A 119 -11.21 0.13 2.21
CA GLU A 119 -10.45 1.37 2.39
C GLU A 119 -9.01 1.27 1.83
N ASN A 120 -8.65 0.19 1.12
CA ASN A 120 -7.28 0.03 0.65
C ASN A 120 -6.89 1.03 -0.44
N VAL A 121 -7.84 1.41 -1.29
CA VAL A 121 -7.57 2.24 -2.47
C VAL A 121 -8.62 3.33 -2.57
N ALA A 122 -8.16 4.59 -2.54
CA ALA A 122 -8.97 5.74 -2.90
C ALA A 122 -8.58 6.23 -4.30
N VAL A 123 -9.59 6.55 -5.10
CA VAL A 123 -9.44 7.14 -6.43
C VAL A 123 -10.14 8.48 -6.48
N ALA A 124 -9.54 9.42 -7.22
CA ALA A 124 -10.20 10.66 -7.59
C ALA A 124 -10.50 10.67 -9.09
N VAL A 125 -11.68 11.18 -9.42
CA VAL A 125 -12.16 11.40 -10.79
C VAL A 125 -11.99 12.88 -11.11
N TYR A 126 -11.41 13.14 -12.27
CA TYR A 126 -11.24 14.48 -12.82
C TYR A 126 -11.82 14.53 -14.22
N PHE A 127 -12.17 15.72 -14.68
CA PHE A 127 -12.22 16.00 -16.12
C PHE A 127 -11.02 16.84 -16.55
N LEU A 128 -10.61 16.65 -17.81
CA LEU A 128 -9.54 17.43 -18.41
C LEU A 128 -10.11 18.71 -19.04
N LYS A 129 -9.49 19.84 -18.72
CA LYS A 129 -9.85 21.15 -19.26
C LYS A 129 -8.58 21.90 -19.68
N ASP A 130 -8.64 22.57 -20.82
CA ASP A 130 -7.57 23.46 -21.25
C ASP A 130 -7.62 24.81 -20.52
N GLY A 131 -6.43 25.40 -20.30
CA GLY A 131 -6.26 26.68 -19.62
C GLY A 131 -6.14 26.58 -18.10
N SER A 132 -6.06 27.73 -17.44
CA SER A 132 -5.93 27.80 -15.98
C SER A 132 -7.22 27.39 -15.27
N VAL A 133 -7.08 26.67 -14.17
CA VAL A 133 -8.17 26.26 -13.29
C VAL A 133 -7.87 26.83 -11.90
N PRO A 134 -8.85 27.42 -11.21
CA PRO A 134 -8.68 27.84 -9.81
C PRO A 134 -8.21 26.70 -8.92
N GLU A 135 -7.32 27.00 -7.97
CA GLU A 135 -6.68 26.01 -7.10
C GLU A 135 -7.69 25.12 -6.35
N TYR A 136 -8.82 25.69 -5.91
CA TYR A 136 -9.85 24.96 -5.16
C TYR A 136 -10.50 23.83 -5.96
N LEU A 137 -10.40 23.85 -7.30
CA LEU A 137 -10.89 22.78 -8.18
C LEU A 137 -9.80 21.73 -8.50
N THR A 138 -8.62 21.85 -7.92
CA THR A 138 -7.50 20.90 -8.10
C THR A 138 -7.14 20.19 -6.80
N LYS A 139 -7.69 20.66 -5.67
CA LYS A 139 -7.37 20.16 -4.34
C LYS A 139 -8.01 18.80 -4.10
N VAL A 140 -7.19 17.87 -3.62
CA VAL A 140 -7.61 16.55 -3.15
C VAL A 140 -7.38 16.52 -1.65
N GLU A 141 -8.39 16.06 -0.91
CA GLU A 141 -8.27 15.87 0.53
C GLU A 141 -7.98 14.41 0.86
N PRO A 142 -7.26 14.11 1.96
CA PRO A 142 -7.10 12.72 2.40
C PRO A 142 -8.47 12.08 2.68
N PRO A 143 -8.71 10.83 2.25
CA PRO A 143 -9.94 10.13 2.55
C PRO A 143 -10.02 9.85 4.05
N VAL A 144 -11.24 9.84 4.58
CA VAL A 144 -11.48 9.51 5.98
C VAL A 144 -11.51 7.99 6.10
N TYR A 145 -10.52 7.44 6.81
CA TYR A 145 -10.48 6.03 7.16
C TYR A 145 -11.28 5.78 8.44
N THR A 146 -12.13 4.76 8.40
CA THR A 146 -12.95 4.30 9.54
C THR A 146 -12.41 3.01 10.15
N THR A 147 -11.58 2.28 9.41
CA THR A 147 -11.07 0.96 9.82
C THR A 147 -9.66 0.99 10.35
N ILE A 148 -8.96 2.10 10.14
CA ILE A 148 -7.71 2.37 10.83
C ILE A 148 -8.07 2.87 12.23
N HIS A 149 -8.00 1.98 13.21
CA HIS A 149 -7.91 2.43 14.59
C HIS A 149 -6.69 3.35 14.68
N LYS A 150 -6.87 4.61 15.10
CA LYS A 150 -5.75 5.50 15.43
C LYS A 150 -4.83 4.70 16.34
N LYS A 151 -3.66 4.29 15.84
CA LYS A 151 -2.58 3.83 16.72
C LYS A 151 -2.38 4.96 17.71
N ASP A 152 -2.64 4.65 18.97
CA ASP A 152 -2.35 5.54 20.07
C ASP A 152 -0.90 6.01 19.88
N LYS A 153 -0.66 7.31 19.83
CA LYS A 153 0.67 7.89 19.57
C LYS A 153 1.69 7.56 20.68
N THR A 154 1.28 6.78 21.68
CA THR A 154 2.04 6.26 22.80
C THR A 154 2.33 4.77 22.66
N LYS A 155 3.26 4.42 21.77
CA LYS A 155 4.27 3.35 21.98
C LYS A 155 5.30 3.42 20.86
N LYS A 156 6.22 4.37 21.02
CA LYS A 156 7.44 4.48 20.23
C LYS A 156 8.40 3.39 20.72
N ASN A 157 8.32 2.21 20.11
CA ASN A 157 9.37 1.19 20.05
C ASN A 157 9.02 0.24 18.90
N THR A 158 8.88 0.78 17.70
CA THR A 158 8.77 -0.05 16.50
C THR A 158 10.10 -0.76 16.29
N ILE A 159 10.05 -2.08 16.41
CA ILE A 159 11.09 -3.00 15.98
C ILE A 159 11.28 -2.79 14.45
N PRO A 160 12.51 -2.55 13.95
CA PRO A 160 12.80 -2.33 12.55
C PRO A 160 12.38 -3.53 11.72
N ASP A 161 12.31 -3.36 10.41
CA ASP A 161 12.14 -4.49 9.50
C ASP A 161 13.19 -5.55 9.85
N VAL A 162 12.70 -6.67 10.35
CA VAL A 162 13.50 -7.77 10.91
C VAL A 162 14.45 -8.31 9.85
N LEU A 163 14.02 -8.23 8.58
CA LEU A 163 14.78 -8.63 7.39
C LEU A 163 16.00 -7.75 7.14
N GLU A 164 15.94 -6.46 7.49
CA GLU A 164 16.99 -5.48 7.19
C GLU A 164 17.89 -5.16 8.39
N TYR A 165 17.54 -5.61 9.60
CA TYR A 165 18.30 -5.31 10.81
C TYR A 165 19.34 -6.39 11.10
N GLU A 166 20.64 -6.04 11.10
CA GLU A 166 21.74 -7.00 11.28
C GLU A 166 22.20 -7.18 12.74
N GLU A 167 21.72 -6.33 13.66
CA GLU A 167 22.09 -6.39 15.09
C GLU A 167 21.11 -7.29 15.87
N ARG A 168 20.94 -8.52 15.40
CA ARG A 168 20.02 -9.53 15.94
C ARG A 168 20.74 -10.47 16.90
N ILE A 169 20.11 -10.77 18.03
CA ILE A 169 20.69 -11.63 19.06
C ILE A 169 19.70 -12.68 19.56
N ILE A 170 20.23 -13.79 20.06
CA ILE A 170 19.44 -14.85 20.72
C ILE A 170 20.11 -15.23 22.03
N ALA A 171 19.32 -15.41 23.08
CA ALA A 171 19.79 -15.99 24.34
C ALA A 171 19.71 -17.53 24.26
N LEU A 172 20.86 -18.20 24.16
CA LEU A 172 20.91 -19.67 23.99
C LEU A 172 20.32 -20.44 25.18
N ASP A 173 20.30 -19.84 26.37
CA ASP A 173 19.72 -20.41 27.58
C ASP A 173 18.19 -20.41 27.57
N GLY A 174 17.57 -19.49 26.82
CA GLY A 174 16.12 -19.32 26.73
C GLY A 174 15.43 -20.12 25.63
N ILE A 175 16.16 -20.89 24.82
CA ILE A 175 15.58 -21.74 23.78
C ILE A 175 15.18 -23.08 24.40
N ALA A 176 13.89 -23.44 24.42
CA ALA A 176 13.46 -24.74 24.93
C ALA A 176 13.59 -25.85 23.88
N ASP A 177 13.40 -25.53 22.60
CA ASP A 177 13.60 -26.51 21.52
C ASP A 177 15.08 -26.93 21.41
N GLU A 178 15.33 -28.23 21.58
CA GLU A 178 16.70 -28.77 21.57
C GLU A 178 17.37 -28.66 20.20
N ALA A 179 16.60 -28.73 19.10
CA ALA A 179 17.14 -28.67 17.75
C ALA A 179 17.55 -27.24 17.39
N ALA A 180 16.72 -26.24 17.69
CA ALA A 180 17.05 -24.83 17.54
C ALA A 180 18.26 -24.45 18.40
N LYS A 181 18.29 -24.89 19.66
CA LYS A 181 19.42 -24.64 20.56
C LYS A 181 20.72 -25.26 20.03
N ALA A 182 20.67 -26.49 19.53
CA ALA A 182 21.83 -27.16 18.93
C ALA A 182 22.30 -26.43 17.66
N TYR A 183 21.37 -26.00 16.80
CA TYR A 183 21.67 -25.24 15.60
C TYR A 183 22.39 -23.92 15.93
N PHE A 184 21.78 -23.07 16.76
CA PHE A 184 22.35 -21.76 17.06
C PHE A 184 23.68 -21.88 17.82
N THR A 185 23.80 -22.88 18.69
CA THR A 185 25.07 -23.19 19.36
C THR A 185 26.15 -23.58 18.35
N LYS A 186 25.85 -24.49 17.41
CA LYS A 186 26.83 -24.98 16.43
C LYS A 186 27.32 -23.87 15.50
N TYR A 187 26.42 -23.07 14.94
CA TYR A 187 26.73 -22.11 13.89
C TYR A 187 27.17 -20.74 14.43
N TYR A 188 26.66 -20.30 15.58
CA TYR A 188 26.88 -18.93 16.09
C TYR A 188 27.64 -18.85 17.42
N GLN A 189 28.17 -19.95 17.97
CA GLN A 189 29.00 -19.92 19.19
C GLN A 189 30.17 -18.93 19.15
N LYS A 190 30.74 -18.67 17.96
CA LYS A 190 31.85 -17.72 17.78
C LYS A 190 31.42 -16.25 17.90
N HIS A 191 30.12 -15.98 17.85
CA HIS A 191 29.51 -14.66 17.95
C HIS A 191 28.89 -14.41 19.33
N ARG A 192 29.38 -15.10 20.37
CA ARG A 192 28.93 -14.92 21.75
C ARG A 192 29.25 -13.52 22.26
N MET A 193 28.32 -12.97 23.03
CA MET A 193 28.45 -11.68 23.70
C MET A 193 27.72 -11.67 25.05
N GLN A 194 28.07 -10.72 25.89
CA GLN A 194 27.44 -10.49 27.19
C GLN A 194 26.74 -9.14 27.17
N ILE A 195 25.47 -9.11 27.57
CA ILE A 195 24.71 -7.87 27.75
C ILE A 195 23.96 -7.97 29.07
N GLY A 196 24.18 -7.02 30.00
CA GLY A 196 23.50 -7.00 31.29
C GLY A 196 23.69 -8.27 32.14
N GLY A 197 24.82 -8.98 31.98
CA GLY A 197 25.12 -10.22 32.70
C GLY A 197 24.48 -11.50 32.12
N ARG A 198 23.73 -11.40 31.01
CA ARG A 198 23.18 -12.55 30.27
C ARG A 198 23.97 -12.80 28.99
N THR A 199 24.11 -14.08 28.64
CA THR A 199 24.87 -14.53 27.47
C THR A 199 23.99 -14.61 26.24
N TYR A 200 24.38 -13.94 25.17
CA TYR A 200 23.72 -13.97 23.88
C TYR A 200 24.66 -14.45 22.77
N VAL A 201 24.10 -14.85 21.63
CA VAL A 201 24.82 -14.99 20.36
C VAL A 201 24.26 -14.00 19.36
N LYS A 202 25.13 -13.31 18.63
CA LYS A 202 24.73 -12.48 17.48
C LYS A 202 24.54 -13.35 16.24
N VAL A 203 23.47 -13.08 15.50
CA VAL A 203 23.12 -13.75 14.24
C VAL A 203 23.11 -12.71 13.11
N PRO A 204 24.27 -12.45 12.48
CA PRO A 204 24.42 -11.36 11.51
C PRO A 204 23.84 -11.69 10.13
N ASP A 205 23.48 -12.94 9.88
CA ASP A 205 23.00 -13.43 8.59
C ASP A 205 21.56 -14.00 8.70
N ASP A 206 21.06 -14.56 7.61
CA ASP A 206 19.69 -15.06 7.49
C ASP A 206 19.42 -16.35 8.29
N GLY A 207 20.42 -16.95 8.94
CA GLY A 207 20.17 -18.16 9.72
C GLY A 207 19.32 -17.92 10.97
N ILE A 208 19.06 -16.65 11.33
CA ILE A 208 18.03 -16.26 12.31
C ILE A 208 16.63 -16.81 11.93
N TYR A 209 16.37 -16.99 10.64
CA TYR A 209 15.07 -17.45 10.14
C TYR A 209 14.89 -18.97 10.13
N THR A 210 15.96 -19.74 10.37
CA THR A 210 15.93 -21.22 10.30
C THR A 210 14.87 -21.81 11.24
N TYR A 211 14.65 -21.16 12.39
CA TYR A 211 13.65 -21.54 13.40
C TYR A 211 12.68 -20.38 13.70
N MET A 212 12.39 -19.54 12.70
CA MET A 212 11.55 -18.33 12.89
C MET A 212 10.17 -18.65 13.50
N TYR A 213 9.60 -19.82 13.21
CA TYR A 213 8.30 -20.24 13.72
C TYR A 213 8.29 -20.62 15.20
N GLU A 214 9.46 -20.71 15.84
CA GLU A 214 9.62 -20.99 17.27
C GLU A 214 9.89 -19.73 18.10
N VAL A 215 9.94 -18.57 17.44
CA VAL A 215 10.11 -17.26 18.07
C VAL A 215 8.78 -16.84 18.70
N GLU A 216 8.76 -16.68 20.02
CA GLU A 216 7.62 -16.21 20.81
C GLU A 216 7.47 -14.69 20.72
N SER A 217 8.60 -13.97 20.84
CA SER A 217 8.59 -12.51 20.85
C SER A 217 9.90 -11.90 20.37
N LEU A 218 9.83 -10.61 20.05
CA LEU A 218 10.97 -9.79 19.63
C LEU A 218 11.10 -8.60 20.57
N ASP A 219 12.28 -8.44 21.17
CA ASP A 219 12.52 -7.42 22.20
C ASP A 219 13.75 -6.57 21.92
N TRP A 220 13.71 -5.31 22.37
CA TRP A 220 14.85 -4.42 22.26
C TRP A 220 15.74 -4.51 23.50
N ILE A 221 16.99 -4.95 23.30
CA ILE A 221 18.03 -4.91 24.32
C ILE A 221 18.98 -3.75 24.02
N THR A 222 19.40 -3.03 25.06
CA THR A 222 20.45 -2.00 24.96
C THR A 222 21.67 -2.49 25.73
N ALA A 223 22.83 -2.56 25.06
CA ALA A 223 24.09 -2.91 25.68
C ALA A 223 24.66 -1.73 26.51
N ASP A 224 25.69 -2.03 27.31
CA ASP A 224 26.31 -1.05 28.23
C ASP A 224 26.91 0.17 27.49
N ASP A 225 27.28 0.00 26.23
CA ASP A 225 27.78 1.05 25.34
C ASP A 225 26.66 1.88 24.68
N GLY A 226 25.39 1.60 25.00
CA GLY A 226 24.21 2.24 24.43
C GLY A 226 23.77 1.68 23.09
N LYS A 227 24.46 0.68 22.54
CA LYS A 227 24.07 0.05 21.27
C LYS A 227 22.83 -0.82 21.47
N LYS A 228 21.88 -0.72 20.54
CA LYS A 228 20.65 -1.52 20.55
C LYS A 228 20.80 -2.79 19.74
N TYR A 229 20.19 -3.85 20.25
CA TYR A 229 20.10 -5.16 19.64
C TYR A 229 18.66 -5.63 19.66
N LEU A 230 18.26 -6.34 18.61
CA LEU A 230 16.96 -6.98 18.54
C LEU A 230 17.09 -8.44 19.02
N GLU A 231 16.55 -8.73 20.19
CA GLU A 231 16.48 -10.08 20.75
C GLU A 231 15.32 -10.85 20.12
N PHE A 232 15.60 -12.07 19.66
CA PHE A 232 14.60 -13.05 19.28
C PHE A 232 14.46 -14.03 20.44
N VAL A 233 13.30 -13.98 21.09
CA VAL A 233 12.96 -14.81 22.24
C VAL A 233 12.24 -16.06 21.73
N PHE A 234 12.78 -17.23 22.04
CA PHE A 234 12.22 -18.53 21.66
C PHE A 234 11.43 -19.11 22.82
N ASN A 235 10.41 -19.93 22.50
CA ASN A 235 9.66 -20.72 23.48
C ASN A 235 10.40 -22.00 23.89
#